data_AF-A0A5P1E614-F1
#
_entry.id   AF-A0A5P1E614-F1
#
_cell.length_a   1.000
_cell.length_b   1.000
_cell.length_c   1.000
_cell.angle_alpha   90.00
_cell.angle_beta   90.00
_cell.angle_gamma   90.00
#
_symmetry.space_group_name_H-M   'P 1'
#
loop_
_entity.id
_entity.type
_entity.pdbx_description
1 polymer ?
#
loop_
_entity_poly.entity_id
_entity_poly.type
_entity_poly.pdbx_seq_one_letter_code
_entity_poly.pdbx_strand_id
1 'polypeptide(L)'
;MGSPPVNIQRSQSSSNLVDIHASTVIQALHSQKNYRRIQDDTLIGSASSVDVSTTENLQNLVQIGKDLLKKPVSRLNSETGRYEPVDGEGTNEEALTRFAEVLSRERRERNADKQM
;
A
#
# COMPACT_ATOMS: atom_id res chain seq x y z
N MET A 1 13.40 24.49 14.71
CA MET A 1 12.06 23.98 15.01
C MET A 1 12.10 22.46 14.87
N GLY A 2 12.49 21.75 15.93
CA GLY A 2 12.52 20.29 15.97
C GLY A 2 11.22 19.79 16.61
N SER A 3 10.47 18.90 15.97
CA SER A 3 10.71 17.47 16.14
C SER A 3 10.28 16.66 14.89
N PRO A 4 11.17 16.45 13.91
CA PRO A 4 10.90 15.56 12.77
C PRO A 4 11.05 14.04 13.05
N PRO A 5 11.99 13.53 13.87
CA PRO A 5 12.27 12.08 13.87
C PRO A 5 11.24 11.22 14.62
N VAL A 6 10.72 11.67 15.78
CA VAL A 6 9.79 10.86 16.59
C VAL A 6 8.42 10.70 15.90
N ASN A 7 7.94 11.75 15.24
CA ASN A 7 6.66 11.70 14.53
C ASN A 7 6.73 10.81 13.29
N ILE A 8 7.83 10.87 12.53
CA ILE A 8 8.08 9.98 11.39
C ILE A 8 8.17 8.53 11.88
N GLN A 9 8.94 8.27 12.95
CA GLN A 9 9.08 6.93 13.53
C GLN A 9 7.76 6.37 14.06
N ARG A 10 6.95 7.20 14.73
CA ARG A 10 5.62 6.81 15.23
C ARG A 10 4.68 6.50 14.07
N SER A 11 4.70 7.31 13.00
CA SER A 11 3.89 7.07 11.80
C SER A 11 4.24 5.72 11.15
N GLN A 12 5.53 5.46 10.93
CA GLN A 12 6.02 4.18 10.41
C GLN A 12 5.64 3.00 11.32
N SER A 13 5.87 3.14 12.64
CA SER A 13 5.52 2.10 13.62
C SER A 13 4.02 1.81 13.63
N SER A 14 3.19 2.85 13.56
CA SER A 14 1.74 2.70 13.52
C SER A 14 1.27 1.98 12.25
N SER A 15 1.87 2.30 11.10
CA SER A 15 1.59 1.63 9.83
C SER A 15 1.95 0.16 9.91
N ASN A 16 3.13 -0.17 10.44
CA ASN A 16 3.61 -1.55 10.57
C ASN A 16 2.74 -2.38 11.51
N LEU A 17 2.32 -1.84 12.66
CA LEU A 17 1.47 -2.57 13.61
C LEU A 17 0.09 -2.90 13.03
N VAL A 18 -0.53 -1.95 12.33
CA VAL A 18 -1.83 -2.17 11.67
C VAL A 18 -1.68 -3.21 10.56
N ASP A 19 -0.60 -3.13 9.79
CA ASP A 19 -0.33 -4.03 8.68
C ASP A 19 -0.04 -5.47 9.13
N ILE A 20 0.80 -5.65 10.16
CA ILE A 20 1.04 -6.95 10.78
C ILE A 20 -0.29 -7.55 11.25
N HIS A 21 -1.10 -6.79 11.99
CA HIS A 21 -2.35 -7.30 12.52
C HIS A 21 -3.33 -7.72 11.42
N ALA A 22 -3.52 -6.88 10.41
CA ALA A 22 -4.39 -7.19 9.28
C ALA A 22 -3.86 -8.40 8.48
N SER A 23 -2.56 -8.44 8.20
CA SER A 23 -1.92 -9.53 7.49
C SER A 23 -2.08 -10.86 8.23
N THR A 24 -1.84 -10.89 9.55
CA THR A 24 -2.01 -12.12 10.36
C THR A 24 -3.45 -12.65 10.32
N VAL A 25 -4.45 -11.78 10.52
CA VAL A 25 -5.86 -12.20 10.50
C VAL A 25 -6.25 -12.73 9.12
N ILE A 26 -5.84 -12.05 8.06
CA ILE A 26 -6.23 -12.40 6.68
C ILE A 26 -5.49 -13.65 6.18
N GLN A 27 -4.25 -13.86 6.63
CA GLN A 27 -3.50 -15.11 6.43
C GLN A 27 -4.20 -16.28 7.13
N ALA A 28 -4.62 -16.11 8.38
CA ALA A 28 -5.34 -17.14 9.13
C ALA A 28 -6.67 -17.54 8.47
N LEU A 29 -7.31 -16.61 7.75
CA LEU A 29 -8.53 -16.84 6.98
C LEU A 29 -8.27 -17.34 5.54
N HIS A 30 -7.03 -17.69 5.19
CA HIS A 30 -6.61 -18.10 3.84
C HIS A 30 -7.04 -17.11 2.74
N SER A 31 -7.19 -15.83 3.08
CA SER A 31 -7.76 -14.78 2.24
C SER A 31 -6.73 -13.74 1.83
N GLN A 32 -5.46 -14.13 1.76
CA GLN A 32 -4.29 -13.26 1.52
C GLN A 32 -4.40 -12.37 0.28
N LYS A 33 -5.17 -12.83 -0.73
CA LYS A 33 -5.43 -12.07 -1.97
C LYS A 33 -6.38 -10.88 -1.77
N ASN A 34 -7.13 -10.86 -0.67
CA ASN A 34 -8.10 -9.83 -0.32
C ASN A 34 -7.48 -8.65 0.45
N TYR A 35 -6.24 -8.81 0.92
CA TYR A 35 -5.46 -7.73 1.53
C TYR A 35 -4.34 -7.29 0.60
N ARG A 36 -4.27 -6.00 0.33
CA ARG A 36 -3.16 -5.41 -0.43
C ARG A 36 -2.65 -4.17 0.27
N ARG A 37 -1.35 -4.14 0.51
CA ARG A 37 -0.62 -2.97 0.99
C ARG A 37 0.35 -2.52 -0.10
N ILE A 38 0.10 -1.33 -0.64
CA ILE A 38 1.01 -0.65 -1.57
C ILE A 38 1.68 0.47 -0.78
N GLN A 39 2.98 0.34 -0.58
CA GLN A 39 3.79 1.23 0.24
C GLN A 39 5.18 1.32 -0.38
N ASP A 40 5.81 2.50 -0.30
CA ASP A 40 7.24 2.64 -0.55
C ASP A 40 7.94 2.92 0.78
N ASP A 41 8.90 2.07 1.13
CA ASP A 41 9.73 2.14 2.34
C ASP A 41 11.16 2.62 2.05
N THR A 42 11.45 2.98 0.80
CA THR A 42 12.78 3.37 0.31
C THR A 42 12.96 4.89 0.16
N LEU A 43 12.00 5.67 0.65
CA LEU A 43 12.04 7.14 0.60
C LEU A 43 13.24 7.68 1.38
N ILE A 44 14.02 8.55 0.74
CA ILE A 44 15.21 9.19 1.31
C ILE A 44 15.22 10.71 1.05
N GLY A 45 16.00 11.44 1.84
CA GLY A 45 16.20 12.88 1.66
C GLY A 45 14.89 13.67 1.76
N SER A 46 14.69 14.63 0.85
CA SER A 46 13.48 15.48 0.83
C SER A 46 12.18 14.69 0.63
N ALA A 47 12.24 13.52 -0.03
CA ALA A 47 11.07 12.70 -0.30
C ALA A 47 10.53 11.97 0.94
N SER A 48 11.36 11.78 1.98
CA SER A 48 10.91 11.22 3.26
C SER A 48 10.42 12.29 4.26
N SER A 49 10.59 13.57 3.94
CA SER A 49 10.10 14.67 4.78
C SER A 49 8.65 15.00 4.49
N VAL A 50 7.89 15.25 5.54
CA VAL A 50 6.45 15.55 5.45
C VAL A 50 6.13 17.03 5.24
N ASP A 51 7.14 17.91 5.37
CA ASP A 51 7.02 19.38 5.35
C ASP A 51 7.76 20.04 4.17
N VAL A 52 8.43 19.27 3.32
CA VAL A 52 9.16 19.80 2.15
C VAL A 52 8.26 19.82 0.92
N SER A 53 7.59 20.95 0.69
CA SER A 53 6.63 21.14 -0.40
C SER A 53 7.20 21.88 -1.62
N THR A 54 8.50 21.74 -1.91
CA THR A 54 9.08 22.35 -3.11
C THR A 54 8.54 21.68 -4.37
N THR A 55 8.40 22.43 -5.47
CA THR A 55 7.91 21.89 -6.75
C THR A 55 8.72 20.67 -7.21
N GLU A 56 10.04 20.73 -7.05
CA GLU A 56 10.95 19.63 -7.36
C GLU A 56 10.64 18.38 -6.52
N ASN A 57 10.45 18.52 -5.20
CA ASN A 57 10.15 17.38 -4.34
C ASN A 57 8.79 16.77 -4.67
N LEU A 58 7.78 17.60 -4.97
CA LEU A 58 6.45 17.13 -5.36
C LEU A 58 6.49 16.37 -6.70
N GLN A 59 7.26 16.85 -7.69
CA GLN A 59 7.46 16.14 -8.95
C GLN A 59 8.18 14.80 -8.75
N ASN A 60 9.18 14.78 -7.86
CA ASN A 60 9.87 13.55 -7.49
C ASN A 60 8.91 12.54 -6.83
N LEU A 61 8.05 12.98 -5.90
CA LEU A 61 7.04 12.12 -5.28
C LEU A 61 6.03 11.56 -6.28
N VAL A 62 5.61 12.35 -7.28
CA VAL A 62 4.78 11.87 -8.40
C VAL A 62 5.50 10.77 -9.18
N GLN A 63 6.78 10.95 -9.46
CA GLN A 63 7.58 9.95 -10.18
C GLN A 63 7.73 8.66 -9.37
N ILE A 64 8.05 8.76 -8.07
CA ILE A 64 8.11 7.62 -7.15
C ILE A 64 6.77 6.86 -7.15
N GLY A 65 5.65 7.57 -7.09
CA GLY A 65 4.32 6.94 -7.16
C GLY A 65 4.08 6.18 -8.48
N LYS A 66 4.48 6.74 -9.62
CA LYS A 66 4.39 6.07 -10.92
C LYS A 66 5.29 4.84 -11.00
N ASP A 67 6.47 4.89 -10.39
CA ASP A 67 7.39 3.75 -10.37
C ASP A 67 6.91 2.66 -9.42
N LEU A 68 6.28 3.04 -8.30
CA LEU A 68 5.64 2.11 -7.36
C LEU A 68 4.51 1.31 -8.01
N LEU A 69 3.76 1.89 -8.95
CA LEU A 69 2.74 1.17 -9.73
C LEU A 69 3.33 0.04 -10.58
N LYS A 70 4.57 0.22 -11.06
CA LYS A 70 5.27 -0.77 -11.89
C LYS A 70 6.00 -1.85 -11.07
N LYS A 71 6.23 -1.61 -9.78
CA LYS A 71 6.82 -2.61 -8.88
C LYS A 71 5.91 -3.84 -8.75
N PRO A 72 6.48 -5.04 -8.54
CA PRO A 72 5.70 -6.24 -8.31
C PRO A 72 4.87 -6.13 -7.03
N VAL A 73 3.72 -6.80 -7.02
CA VAL A 73 2.93 -6.96 -5.79
C VAL A 73 3.80 -7.64 -4.74
N SER A 74 3.81 -7.08 -3.54
CA SER A 74 4.59 -7.60 -2.42
C SER A 74 3.70 -7.86 -1.21
N ARG A 75 4.08 -8.84 -0.38
CA ARG A 75 3.39 -9.16 0.87
C ARG A 75 4.38 -9.22 2.02
N LEU A 76 3.89 -8.93 3.22
CA LEU A 76 4.64 -9.11 4.44
C LEU A 76 4.90 -10.61 4.68
N ASN A 77 6.15 -11.01 4.58
CA ASN A 77 6.61 -12.30 5.06
C ASN A 77 6.75 -12.23 6.59
N SER A 78 5.99 -13.08 7.30
CA SER A 78 5.92 -13.05 8.76
C SER A 78 7.17 -13.64 9.43
N GLU A 79 7.96 -14.46 8.71
CA GLU A 79 9.21 -15.02 9.20
C GLU A 79 10.35 -14.00 9.10
N THR A 80 10.42 -13.26 7.98
CA THR A 80 11.48 -12.28 7.73
C THR A 80 11.13 -10.87 8.22
N GLY A 81 9.84 -10.60 8.44
CA GLY A 81 9.30 -9.28 8.79
C GLY A 81 9.42 -8.27 7.65
N ARG A 82 9.69 -8.72 6.41
CA ARG A 82 9.93 -7.87 5.25
C ARG A 82 8.84 -8.04 4.20
N TYR A 83 8.69 -7.02 3.38
CA TYR A 83 7.88 -7.08 2.18
C TYR A 83 8.64 -7.78 1.06
N GLU A 84 8.08 -8.89 0.59
CA GLU A 84 8.68 -9.72 -0.45
C GLU A 84 7.73 -9.81 -1.66
N PRO A 85 8.25 -9.72 -2.90
CA PRO A 85 7.45 -9.91 -4.10
C PRO A 85 6.72 -11.25 -4.11
N VAL A 86 5.50 -11.27 -4.63
CA VAL A 86 4.71 -12.49 -4.78
C VAL A 86 4.75 -12.94 -6.24
N ASP A 87 5.33 -14.12 -6.46
CA ASP A 87 5.41 -14.71 -7.80
C ASP A 87 4.02 -14.91 -8.42
N GLY A 88 3.88 -14.50 -9.68
CA GLY A 88 2.67 -14.67 -10.47
C GLY A 88 1.53 -13.69 -10.18
N GLU A 89 1.69 -12.73 -9.25
CA GLU A 89 0.65 -11.71 -8.99
C GLU A 89 0.79 -10.42 -9.82
N GLY A 90 1.88 -10.29 -10.56
CA GLY A 90 2.10 -9.17 -11.48
C GLY A 90 2.46 -7.87 -10.77
N THR A 91 2.14 -6.73 -11.39
CA THR A 91 2.47 -5.40 -10.86
C THR A 91 1.37 -4.82 -9.97
N ASN A 92 1.71 -3.78 -9.20
CA ASN A 92 0.73 -3.04 -8.40
C ASN A 92 -0.37 -2.40 -9.28
N GLU A 93 -0.02 -1.92 -10.48
CA GLU A 93 -0.99 -1.38 -11.45
C GLU A 93 -2.02 -2.44 -11.89
N GLU A 94 -1.57 -3.63 -12.24
CA GLU A 94 -2.45 -4.75 -12.63
C GLU A 94 -3.34 -5.16 -11.44
N ALA A 95 -2.77 -5.21 -10.24
CA ALA A 95 -3.50 -5.53 -9.02
C ALA A 95 -4.56 -4.47 -8.69
N LEU A 96 -4.30 -3.19 -8.93
CA LEU A 96 -5.28 -2.11 -8.77
C LEU A 96 -6.39 -2.19 -9.82
N THR A 97 -6.05 -2.50 -11.07
CA THR A 97 -7.03 -2.73 -12.14
C THR A 97 -8.02 -3.84 -11.74
N ARG A 98 -7.50 -5.01 -11.30
CA ARG A 98 -8.34 -6.11 -10.80
C ARG A 98 -9.19 -5.69 -9.60
N PHE A 99 -8.66 -4.84 -8.72
CA PHE A 99 -9.41 -4.33 -7.56
C PHE A 99 -10.59 -3.44 -8.00
N ALA A 100 -10.35 -2.54 -8.95
CA ALA A 100 -11.36 -1.64 -9.48
C ALA A 100 -12.51 -2.41 -10.16
N GLU A 101 -12.21 -3.51 -10.85
CA GLU A 101 -13.22 -4.40 -11.44
C GLU A 101 -14.11 -5.04 -10.38
N VAL A 102 -13.52 -5.56 -9.29
CA VAL A 102 -14.26 -6.14 -8.16
C VAL A 102 -15.18 -5.09 -7.53
N LEU A 103 -14.66 -3.90 -7.23
CA LEU A 103 -15.46 -2.81 -6.65
C LEU A 103 -16.61 -2.37 -7.58
N SER A 104 -16.34 -2.29 -8.89
CA SER A 104 -17.35 -1.95 -9.90
C SER A 104 -18.45 -3.00 -9.99
N ARG A 105 -18.10 -4.29 -9.91
CA ARG A 105 -19.06 -5.39 -9.90
C ARG A 105 -19.93 -5.35 -8.63
N GLU A 106 -19.30 -5.27 -7.46
CA GLU A 106 -20.00 -5.20 -6.16
C GLU A 106 -20.97 -4.02 -6.08
N ARG A 107 -20.56 -2.84 -6.59
CA ARG A 107 -21.44 -1.67 -6.64
C ARG A 107 -22.68 -1.92 -7.50
N ARG A 108 -22.53 -2.58 -8.65
CA ARG A 108 -23.64 -2.89 -9.56
C ARG A 108 -24.62 -3.87 -8.92
N GLU A 109 -24.11 -4.92 -8.31
CA GLU A 109 -24.91 -5.94 -7.61
C GLU A 109 -25.74 -5.31 -6.48
N ARG A 110 -25.10 -4.54 -5.59
CA ARG A 110 -25.82 -3.85 -4.50
C ARG A 110 -26.86 -2.83 -4.96
N ASN A 111 -26.70 -2.26 -6.16
CA ASN A 111 -27.67 -1.34 -6.72
C ASN A 111 -28.85 -2.08 -7.37
N ALA A 112 -28.62 -3.27 -7.93
CA ALA A 112 -29.68 -4.12 -8.45
C ALA A 112 -30.55 -4.68 -7.32
N ASP A 113 -29.93 -5.10 -6.21
CA ASP A 113 -30.64 -5.61 -5.02
C ASP A 113 -31.54 -4.55 -4.36
N LYS A 114 -31.20 -3.26 -4.50
CA LYS A 114 -32.02 -2.15 -4.00
C LYS A 114 -33.22 -1.79 -4.89
N GLN A 115 -33.26 -2.32 -6.11
CA GLN A 115 -34.36 -2.10 -7.06
C GLN A 115 -35.40 -3.23 -7.05
N MET A 116 -35.17 -4.28 -6.25
CA MET A 116 -36.13 -5.31 -5.88
C MET A 116 -36.79 -4.97 -4.54
#